data_AF-A0A924NFA6-F1
#
_entry.id   AF-A0A924NFA6-F1
#
_cell.length_a   1.000
_cell.length_b   1.000
_cell.length_c   1.000
_cell.angle_alpha   90.00
_cell.angle_beta   90.00
_cell.angle_gamma   90.00
#
_symmetry.space_group_name_H-M   'P 1'
#
loop_
_entity.id
_entity.type
_entity.pdbx_description
1 polymer ?
#
loop_
_entity_poly.entity_id
_entity_poly.type
_entity_poly.pdbx_seq_one_letter_code
_entity_poly.pdbx_strand_id
1 'polypeptide(L)'
;MQNAPRQARLEARTTPEVLAILKRAAEIEGRSLTDFVVAAASAAARQTIEQTEIIRLSSADQVRFFEALMDDKSPPAPAMVRAFEHHRRLTGGV
;
A
#
# COMPACT_ATOMS: atom_id res chain seq x y z
N MET A 1 11.44 31.88 -2.67
CA MET A 1 10.99 30.59 -2.10
C MET A 1 9.50 30.47 -2.39
N GLN A 2 9.11 29.58 -3.31
CA GLN A 2 7.76 29.55 -3.88
C GLN A 2 6.76 28.91 -2.92
N ASN A 3 5.58 29.54 -2.85
CA ASN A 3 4.48 29.31 -1.91
C ASN A 3 3.74 28.01 -2.29
N ALA A 4 3.85 26.95 -1.48
CA ALA A 4 3.05 25.73 -1.68
C ALA A 4 1.61 25.98 -1.20
N PRO A 5 0.56 25.68 -2.00
CA PRO A 5 -0.81 25.73 -1.53
C PRO A 5 -0.98 24.64 -0.46
N ARG A 6 -1.22 25.06 0.79
CA ARG A 6 -1.36 24.18 1.97
C ARG A 6 -2.61 23.29 1.97
N GLN A 7 -3.45 23.38 0.95
CA GLN A 7 -4.77 22.74 0.90
C GLN A 7 -5.04 22.18 -0.50
N ALA A 8 -5.40 20.90 -0.55
CA ALA A 8 -5.92 20.23 -1.74
C ALA A 8 -7.43 19.98 -1.55
N ARG A 9 -8.22 20.14 -2.61
CA ARG A 9 -9.67 19.90 -2.58
C ARG A 9 -9.99 18.56 -3.22
N LEU A 10 -10.77 17.74 -2.52
CA LEU A 10 -11.37 16.53 -3.04
C LEU A 10 -12.83 16.82 -3.43
N GLU A 11 -13.17 16.71 -4.71
CA GLU A 11 -14.54 16.85 -5.20
C GLU A 11 -15.04 15.49 -5.68
N ALA A 12 -16.20 15.07 -5.19
CA ALA A 12 -16.83 13.81 -5.58
C ALA A 12 -18.35 13.99 -5.73
N ARG A 13 -18.91 13.37 -6.76
CA ARG A 13 -20.37 13.27 -6.93
C ARG A 13 -20.84 11.95 -6.35
N THR A 14 -21.98 11.96 -5.67
CA THR A 14 -22.57 10.77 -5.06
C THR A 14 -24.09 10.78 -5.22
N THR A 15 -24.72 9.63 -4.99
CA THR A 15 -26.17 9.49 -5.02
C THR A 15 -26.79 9.98 -3.69
N PRO A 16 -28.08 10.36 -3.68
CA PRO A 16 -28.77 10.75 -2.44
C PRO A 16 -28.76 9.66 -1.37
N GLU A 17 -28.84 8.39 -1.78
CA GLU A 17 -28.80 7.22 -0.90
C GLU A 17 -27.46 7.11 -0.16
N VAL A 18 -26.35 7.20 -0.90
CA VAL A 18 -25.01 7.17 -0.30
C VAL A 18 -24.81 8.36 0.61
N LEU A 19 -25.26 9.56 0.22
CA LEU A 19 -25.19 10.74 1.07
C LEU A 19 -25.95 10.56 2.39
N ALA A 20 -27.11 9.91 2.37
CA ALA A 20 -27.89 9.63 3.59
C ALA A 20 -27.16 8.70 4.54
N ILE A 21 -26.54 7.63 4.02
CA ILE A 21 -25.73 6.70 4.81
C ILE A 21 -24.53 7.40 5.42
N LEU A 22 -23.78 8.20 4.64
CA LEU A 22 -22.62 8.94 5.12
C LEU A 22 -22.98 9.93 6.23
N LYS A 23 -24.09 10.65 6.08
CA LYS A 23 -24.59 11.57 7.11
C LYS A 23 -24.91 10.83 8.40
N ARG A 24 -25.63 9.70 8.30
CA ARG A 24 -25.98 8.89 9.47
C ARG A 24 -24.75 8.35 10.19
N ALA A 25 -23.74 7.90 9.44
CA ALA A 25 -22.49 7.42 10.03
C ALA A 25 -21.71 8.55 10.74
N ALA A 26 -21.65 9.73 10.13
CA ALA A 26 -21.02 10.91 10.74
C ALA A 26 -21.74 11.34 12.04
N GLU A 27 -23.09 11.30 12.05
CA GLU A 27 -23.90 11.57 13.25
C GLU A 27 -23.62 10.57 14.37
N ILE A 28 -23.54 9.27 14.06
CA ILE A 28 -23.23 8.22 15.04
C ILE A 28 -21.86 8.45 15.69
N GLU A 29 -20.88 8.91 14.92
CA GLU A 29 -19.54 9.22 15.42
C GLU A 29 -19.39 10.63 16.04
N GLY A 30 -20.46 11.44 16.03
CA GLY A 30 -20.44 12.78 16.62
C GLY A 30 -19.52 13.78 15.89
N ARG A 31 -19.32 13.59 14.57
CA ARG A 31 -18.43 14.44 13.76
C ARG A 31 -19.12 14.97 12.51
N SER A 32 -18.52 15.99 11.89
CA SER A 32 -19.08 16.57 10.66
C SER A 32 -18.98 15.58 9.49
N LEU A 33 -19.90 15.67 8.52
CA LEU A 33 -19.87 14.84 7.31
C LEU A 33 -18.52 14.95 6.57
N THR A 34 -17.98 16.16 6.44
CA THR A 34 -16.70 16.40 5.75
C THR A 34 -15.57 15.68 6.47
N ASP A 35 -15.48 15.82 7.80
CA ASP A 35 -14.46 15.15 8.60
C ASP A 35 -14.59 13.62 8.54
N PHE A 36 -15.82 13.11 8.65
CA PHE A 36 -16.11 11.68 8.48
C PHE A 36 -15.60 11.15 7.14
N VAL A 37 -15.95 11.82 6.03
CA VAL A 37 -15.58 11.37 4.67
C VAL A 37 -14.07 11.41 4.47
N VAL A 38 -13.39 12.47 4.91
CA VAL A 38 -11.93 12.58 4.77
C VAL A 38 -11.22 11.50 5.59
N ALA A 39 -11.67 11.27 6.83
CA ALA A 39 -11.08 10.24 7.70
C ALA A 39 -11.33 8.82 7.15
N ALA A 40 -12.56 8.52 6.71
CA ALA A 40 -12.90 7.23 6.13
C ALA A 40 -12.11 6.95 4.85
N ALA A 41 -12.01 7.95 3.95
CA ALA A 41 -11.21 7.84 2.74
C ALA A 41 -9.72 7.64 3.05
N SER A 42 -9.17 8.36 4.04
CA SER A 42 -7.77 8.19 4.46
C SER A 42 -7.50 6.80 5.03
N ALA A 43 -8.40 6.28 5.87
CA ALA A 43 -8.29 4.94 6.42
C ALA A 43 -8.31 3.87 5.33
N ALA A 44 -9.26 3.96 4.40
CA ALA A 44 -9.38 3.04 3.28
C ALA A 44 -8.13 3.09 2.36
N ALA A 45 -7.60 4.30 2.11
CA ALA A 45 -6.39 4.48 1.32
C ALA A 45 -5.18 3.83 1.98
N ARG A 46 -4.96 4.06 3.29
CA ARG A 46 -3.88 3.42 4.05
C ARG A 46 -3.99 1.90 4.01
N GLN A 47 -5.18 1.36 4.26
CA GLN A 47 -5.40 -0.08 4.21
C GLN A 47 -5.08 -0.66 2.83
N THR A 48 -5.48 0.02 1.74
CA THR A 48 -5.21 -0.43 0.37
C THR A 48 -3.71 -0.45 0.06
N ILE A 49 -2.99 0.60 0.49
CA ILE A 49 -1.53 0.69 0.35
C ILE A 49 -0.86 -0.42 1.14
N GLU A 50 -1.21 -0.58 2.42
CA GLU A 50 -0.64 -1.61 3.28
C GLU A 50 -0.85 -3.03 2.71
N GLN A 51 -2.04 -3.31 2.16
CA GLN A 51 -2.33 -4.62 1.56
C GLN A 51 -1.47 -4.92 0.33
N THR A 52 -1.03 -3.89 -0.40
CA THR A 52 -0.25 -4.06 -1.63
C THR A 52 1.25 -4.07 -1.34
N GLU A 53 1.70 -3.27 -0.37
CA GLU A 53 3.12 -3.00 -0.12
C GLU A 53 3.70 -3.77 1.08
N ILE A 54 2.87 -4.27 2.00
CA ILE A 54 3.36 -4.93 3.22
C ILE A 54 3.22 -6.45 3.09
N ILE A 55 4.37 -7.14 3.12
CA ILE A 55 4.42 -8.59 3.31
C ILE A 55 4.27 -8.87 4.82
N ARG A 56 3.12 -9.42 5.21
CA ARG A 56 2.87 -9.85 6.59
C ARG A 56 3.38 -11.28 6.78
N LEU A 57 4.42 -11.45 7.59
CA LEU A 57 5.03 -12.74 7.91
C LEU A 57 4.54 -13.25 9.27
N SER A 58 4.33 -14.57 9.39
CA SER A 58 4.14 -15.20 10.71
C SER A 58 5.39 -15.05 11.57
N SER A 59 5.31 -15.20 12.89
CA SER A 59 6.50 -15.13 13.76
C SER A 59 7.58 -16.13 13.34
N ALA A 60 7.20 -17.32 12.88
CA ALA A 60 8.14 -18.31 12.37
C ALA A 60 8.81 -17.86 11.06
N ASP A 61 8.05 -17.25 10.15
CA ASP A 61 8.58 -16.74 8.89
C ASP A 61 9.44 -15.50 9.09
N GLN A 62 9.15 -14.66 10.09
CA GLN A 62 9.98 -13.51 10.46
C GLN A 62 11.38 -13.95 10.90
N VAL A 63 11.46 -15.00 11.75
CA VAL A 63 12.74 -15.57 12.18
C VAL A 63 13.51 -16.12 10.98
N ARG A 64 12.86 -16.93 10.13
CA ARG A 64 13.49 -17.48 8.91
C ARG A 64 13.96 -16.39 7.95
N PHE A 65 13.16 -15.35 7.76
CA PHE A 65 13.52 -14.22 6.90
C PHE A 65 14.70 -13.45 7.46
N PHE A 66 14.73 -13.20 8.78
CA PHE A 66 15.86 -12.55 9.43
C PHE A 66 17.14 -13.38 9.35
N GLU A 67 17.06 -14.69 9.61
CA GLU A 67 18.18 -15.62 9.44
C GLU A 67 18.71 -15.59 8.01
N ALA A 68 17.81 -15.62 7.02
CA ALA A 68 18.18 -15.52 5.60
C ALA A 68 18.80 -14.16 5.23
N LEU A 69 18.40 -13.06 5.87
CA LEU A 69 19.02 -11.74 5.67
C LEU A 69 20.43 -11.66 6.28
N MET A 70 20.67 -12.34 7.40
CA MET A 70 21.98 -12.36 8.07
C MET A 70 22.96 -13.33 7.41
N ASP A 71 22.47 -14.35 6.70
CA ASP A 71 23.30 -15.29 5.95
C ASP A 71 23.67 -14.74 4.56
N ASP A 72 24.69 -13.89 4.51
CA ASP A 72 25.23 -13.28 3.27
C ASP A 72 26.01 -14.29 2.37
N LYS A 73 25.98 -15.59 2.68
CA LYS A 73 26.96 -16.55 2.12
C LYS A 73 26.38 -17.69 1.32
N SER A 74 25.07 -17.85 1.26
CA SER A 74 24.45 -18.93 0.49
C SER A 74 24.49 -18.61 -1.02
N PRO A 75 25.23 -19.40 -1.84
CA PRO A 75 25.30 -19.14 -3.27
C PRO A 75 23.94 -19.40 -3.94
N PRO A 76 23.61 -18.68 -5.03
CA PRO A 76 22.37 -18.90 -5.76
C PRO A 76 22.32 -20.35 -6.29
N ALA A 77 21.14 -20.96 -6.22
CA ALA A 77 20.96 -22.31 -6.75
C ALA A 77 21.30 -22.37 -8.25
N PRO A 78 21.82 -23.49 -8.79
CA PRO A 78 22.20 -23.59 -10.21
C PRO A 78 21.09 -23.22 -11.19
N ALA A 79 19.82 -23.43 -10.83
CA ALA A 79 18.67 -23.01 -11.63
C ALA A 79 18.51 -21.49 -11.71
N MET A 80 18.80 -20.76 -10.62
CA MET A 80 18.78 -19.29 -10.62
C MET A 80 19.90 -18.74 -11.49
N VAL A 81 21.10 -19.32 -11.42
CA VAL A 81 22.23 -18.92 -12.29
C VAL A 81 21.85 -19.04 -13.76
N ARG A 82 21.30 -20.19 -14.18
CA ARG A 82 20.80 -20.38 -15.55
C ARG A 82 19.69 -19.39 -15.93
N ALA A 83 18.78 -19.07 -15.00
CA ALA A 83 17.72 -18.09 -15.23
C ALA A 83 18.29 -16.67 -15.45
N PHE A 84 19.30 -16.25 -14.67
CA PHE A 84 19.99 -14.97 -14.87
C PHE A 84 20.70 -14.91 -16.23
N GLU A 85 21.42 -15.97 -16.61
CA GLU A 85 22.07 -16.07 -17.92
C GLU A 85 21.06 -15.98 -19.07
N HIS A 86 19.94 -16.70 -18.94
CA HIS A 86 18.86 -16.68 -19.91
C HIS A 86 18.21 -15.29 -20.03
N HIS A 87 17.96 -14.62 -18.91
CA HIS A 87 17.40 -13.27 -18.89
C HIS A 87 18.34 -12.26 -19.57
N ARG A 88 19.65 -12.27 -19.23
CA ARG A 88 20.66 -11.41 -19.87
C ARG A 88 20.70 -11.59 -21.38
N ARG A 89 20.55 -12.82 -21.88
CA ARG A 89 20.51 -13.10 -23.32
C ARG A 89 19.27 -12.53 -24.00
N LEU A 90 18.13 -12.46 -23.30
CA LEU A 90 16.87 -11.94 -23.84
C LEU A 90 16.75 -10.41 -23.75
N THR A 91 17.34 -9.78 -22.72
CA THR A 91 17.22 -8.33 -22.47
C THR A 91 18.47 -7.53 -22.84
N GLY A 92 19.63 -8.17 -23.03
CA GLY A 92 20.91 -7.53 -23.36
C GLY A 92 21.07 -7.07 -24.82
N GLY A 93 19.97 -6.69 -25.48
CA GLY A 93 19.92 -6.19 -26.86
C GLY A 93 19.31 -4.79 -26.98
N VAL A 94 19.50 -3.94 -25.96
CA VAL A 94 19.23 -2.49 -25.99
C VAL A 94 20.45 -1.77 -25.45
#